data_AF-A0A8X6VWC7-F1
#
_entry.id   AF-A0A8X6VWC7-F1
#
_cell.length_a   1.000
_cell.length_b   1.000
_cell.length_c   1.000
_cell.angle_alpha   90.00
_cell.angle_beta   90.00
_cell.angle_gamma   90.00
#
_symmetry.space_group_name_H-M   'P 1'
#
loop_
_entity.id
_entity.type
_entity.pdbx_description
1 polymer ?
#
loop_
_entity_poly.entity_id
_entity_poly.type
_entity_poly.pdbx_seq_one_letter_code
_entity_poly.pdbx_strand_id
1 'polypeptide(L)' 'MIGKLEEARTVTSVAAEFGSNKSVVSRAWKAFQTTGTAVRKVNSGRLRANTAGNDRYIILQVKRGRQQSASVIAQQL' A
#
# COMPACT_ATOMS: atom_id res chain seq x y z
N MET A 1 8.43 -10.04 -18.89
CA MET A 1 6.96 -10.18 -18.96
C MET A 1 6.33 -9.04 -19.74
N ILE A 2 6.46 -7.78 -19.31
CA ILE A 2 5.90 -6.61 -20.01
C ILE A 2 6.50 -6.41 -21.41
N GLY A 3 7.83 -6.46 -21.57
CA GLY A 3 8.45 -6.32 -22.90
C GLY A 3 7.95 -7.32 -23.94
N LYS A 4 7.59 -8.55 -23.52
CA LYS A 4 6.99 -9.55 -24.43
C LYS A 4 5.56 -9.23 -24.83
N LEU A 5 4.82 -8.52 -23.97
CA LEU A 5 3.47 -8.04 -24.28
C LEU A 5 3.52 -6.79 -25.17
N GLU A 6 4.57 -5.98 -25.06
CA GLU A 6 4.84 -4.85 -25.98
C GLU A 6 5.20 -5.33 -27.39
N GLU A 7 5.89 -6.46 -27.52
CA GLU A 7 6.12 -7.18 -28.79
C GLU A 7 4.85 -7.83 -29.40
N ALA A 8 3.65 -7.41 -28.95
CA ALA A 8 2.36 -7.90 -29.41
C ALA A 8 2.09 -9.40 -29.20
N ARG A 9 2.79 -10.08 -28.27
CA ARG A 9 2.45 -11.46 -27.92
C ARG A 9 1.15 -11.55 -27.13
N THR A 10 0.44 -12.67 -27.31
CA THR A 10 -0.81 -12.91 -26.59
C THR A 10 -0.57 -13.18 -25.10
N VAL A 11 -1.47 -12.70 -24.25
CA VAL A 11 -1.46 -12.94 -22.79
C VAL A 11 -1.37 -14.43 -22.45
N THR A 12 -1.98 -15.30 -23.24
CA THR A 12 -1.94 -16.77 -23.05
C THR A 12 -0.55 -17.34 -23.28
N SER A 13 0.16 -16.91 -24.32
CA SER A 13 1.52 -17.37 -24.61
C SER A 13 2.49 -16.92 -23.52
N VAL A 14 2.38 -15.66 -23.09
CA VAL A 14 3.18 -15.12 -21.99
C VAL A 14 2.88 -15.84 -20.69
N ALA A 15 1.61 -16.12 -20.37
CA ALA A 15 1.24 -16.85 -19.15
C ALA A 15 1.83 -18.27 -19.10
N ALA A 16 1.79 -19.01 -20.21
CA ALA A 16 2.36 -20.35 -20.31
C ALA A 16 3.89 -20.33 -20.13
N GLU A 17 4.57 -19.37 -20.73
CA GLU A 17 6.01 -19.23 -20.63
C GLU A 17 6.49 -18.91 -19.20
N PHE A 18 5.72 -18.11 -18.45
CA PHE A 18 6.02 -17.75 -17.06
C PHE A 18 5.37 -18.69 -16.04
N GLY A 19 4.75 -19.81 -16.47
CA GLY A 19 4.06 -20.75 -15.58
C GLY A 19 2.99 -20.12 -14.68
N SER A 20 2.43 -18.98 -15.11
CA SER A 20 1.58 -18.12 -14.30
C SER A 20 0.15 -18.15 -14.80
N ASN A 21 -0.82 -17.87 -13.93
CA ASN A 21 -2.20 -17.78 -14.35
C ASN A 21 -2.41 -16.56 -15.29
N LYS A 22 -3.19 -16.72 -16.36
CA LYS A 22 -3.53 -15.65 -17.33
C LYS A 22 -4.04 -14.38 -16.65
N SER A 23 -4.76 -14.50 -15.53
CA SER A 23 -5.28 -13.37 -14.76
C SER A 23 -4.19 -12.51 -14.11
N VAL A 24 -3.06 -13.11 -13.71
CA VAL A 24 -1.91 -12.38 -13.18
C VAL A 24 -1.28 -11.55 -14.30
N VAL A 25 -1.15 -12.16 -15.49
CA VAL A 25 -0.59 -11.51 -16.68
C VAL A 25 -1.44 -10.36 -17.18
N SER A 26 -2.76 -10.59 -17.30
CA SER A 26 -3.72 -9.55 -17.70
C SER A 26 -3.73 -8.36 -16.73
N ARG A 27 -3.71 -8.62 -15.42
CA ARG A 27 -3.68 -7.55 -14.40
C ARG A 27 -2.37 -6.75 -14.44
N ALA A 28 -1.23 -7.43 -14.60
CA ALA A 28 0.06 -6.76 -14.71
C ALA A 28 0.14 -5.88 -15.97
N TRP A 29 -0.36 -6.38 -17.11
CA TRP A 29 -0.44 -5.62 -18.35
C TRP A 29 -1.31 -4.37 -18.22
N LYS A 30 -2.53 -4.53 -17.70
CA LYS A 30 -3.45 -3.41 -17.47
C LYS A 30 -2.88 -2.38 -16.50
N ALA A 31 -2.22 -2.83 -15.43
CA ALA A 31 -1.54 -1.92 -14.49
C ALA A 31 -0.44 -1.12 -15.20
N PHE A 32 0.40 -1.79 -16.00
CA PHE A 32 1.46 -1.15 -16.77
C PHE A 32 0.90 -0.12 -17.77
N GLN A 33 -0.16 -0.46 -18.52
CA GLN A 33 -0.83 0.50 -19.42
C GLN A 33 -1.41 1.71 -18.68
N THR A 34 -1.84 1.53 -17.43
CA THR A 34 -2.44 2.60 -16.62
C THR A 34 -1.39 3.51 -15.98
N THR A 35 -0.28 2.94 -15.48
CA THR A 35 0.70 3.66 -14.65
C THR A 35 2.09 3.80 -15.28
N GLY A 36 2.29 3.28 -16.50
CA GLY A 36 3.60 3.19 -17.16
C GLY A 36 4.62 2.32 -16.43
N THR A 37 4.19 1.59 -15.40
CA THR A 37 5.06 0.89 -14.46
C THR A 37 4.43 -0.42 -14.04
N ALA A 38 5.23 -1.48 -14.05
CA ALA A 38 4.82 -2.81 -13.57
C ALA A 38 5.33 -3.09 -12.15
N VAL A 39 5.67 -2.03 -11.42
CA VAL A 39 6.14 -2.12 -10.04
C VAL A 39 4.97 -2.48 -9.14
N ARG A 40 5.22 -3.40 -8.20
CA ARG A 40 4.25 -3.73 -7.16
C ARG A 40 3.95 -2.47 -6.36
N LYS A 41 2.70 -1.98 -6.43
CA LYS A 41 2.23 -0.94 -5.52
C LYS A 41 2.34 -1.45 -4.09
N VAL A 42 3.17 -0.78 -3.29
CA VAL A 42 3.17 -0.98 -1.85
C VAL A 42 1.95 -0.21 -1.37
N ASN A 43 0.85 -0.92 -1.12
CA ASN A 43 -0.29 -0.28 -0.50
C ASN A 43 0.19 0.25 0.86
N SER A 44 0.12 1.57 1.05
CA SER A 44 0.04 2.09 2.41
C SER A 44 -1.11 1.33 3.06
N GLY A 45 -0.84 0.67 4.19
CA GLY A 45 -1.89 -0.02 4.94
C GLY A 45 -3.01 0.94 5.35
N ARG A 46 -3.90 0.48 6.21
CA ARG A 46 -4.94 1.34 6.79
C ARG A 46 -4.29 2.64 7.31
N LEU A 47 -4.88 3.77 6.93
CA LEU A 47 -4.46 5.07 7.42
C LEU A 47 -4.42 5.02 8.95
N ARG A 48 -3.33 5.50 9.55
CA ARG A 48 -3.21 5.55 11.01
C ARG A 48 -4.33 6.42 11.54
N ALA A 49 -5.03 5.93 12.56
CA ALA A 49 -6.07 6.70 13.25
C ALA A 49 -5.49 7.97 13.90
N ASN A 50 -4.22 7.91 14.30
CA ASN A 50 -3.51 9.04 14.87
C ASN A 50 -2.68 9.79 13.83
N THR A 51 -2.69 11.11 13.94
CA THR A 51 -1.78 12.00 13.23
C THR A 51 -0.48 12.19 14.02
N ALA A 52 0.58 12.65 13.38
CA ALA A 52 1.83 12.99 14.06
C ALA A 52 1.65 14.12 15.11
N GLY A 53 0.64 14.97 14.97
CA GLY A 53 0.28 15.98 15.97
C GLY A 53 -0.30 15.35 17.25
N ASN A 54 -1.24 14.42 17.08
CA ASN A 54 -1.86 13.69 18.19
C ASN A 54 -0.82 12.90 18.98
N ASP A 55 0.11 12.22 18.29
CA ASP A 55 1.17 11.46 18.95
C ASP A 55 2.09 12.37 19.79
N ARG A 56 2.46 13.55 19.26
CA ARG A 56 3.26 14.53 20.01
C ARG A 56 2.51 15.05 21.23
N TYR A 57 1.21 15.32 21.10
CA TYR A 57 0.38 15.75 22.21
C TYR A 57 0.29 14.68 23.31
N ILE A 58 0.04 13.42 22.95
CA ILE A 58 0.00 12.29 23.88
C ILE A 58 1.33 12.18 24.64
N ILE A 59 2.48 12.23 23.95
CA ILE A 59 3.80 12.16 24.58
C ILE A 59 4.01 13.32 25.57
N LEU A 60 3.55 14.53 25.22
CA LEU A 60 3.63 15.68 26.11
C LEU A 60 2.74 15.54 27.35
N GLN A 61 1.51 15.03 27.19
CA GLN A 61 0.60 14.80 28.33
C GLN A 61 1.15 13.74 29.27
N VAL A 62 1.65 12.62 28.76
CA VAL A 62 2.29 11.57 29.58
C VAL A 62 3.51 12.10 30.34
N LYS A 63 4.29 13.02 29.74
CA LYS A 63 5.41 13.66 30.43
C LYS A 63 4.98 14.61 31.55
N ARG A 64 3.88 15.34 31.37
CA ARG A 64 3.35 16.32 32.34
C ARG A 64 2.58 15.66 33.49
N GLY A 65 1.84 14.60 33.21
CA GLY A 65 1.01 13.90 34.17
C GLY A 65 1.17 12.40 34.05
N ARG A 66 2.26 11.84 34.61
CA ARG A 66 2.59 10.40 34.53
C ARG A 66 1.48 9.47 35.05
N GLN A 67 0.59 9.97 35.91
CA GLN A 67 -0.53 9.23 36.51
C GLN A 67 -1.86 9.48 35.80
N GLN A 68 -1.90 10.27 34.72
CA GLN A 68 -3.13 10.52 33.98
C GLN A 68 -3.55 9.28 33.19
N SER A 69 -4.86 9.00 33.22
CA SER A 69 -5.45 7.88 32.46
C SER A 69 -5.42 8.17 30.96
N ALA A 70 -5.13 7.14 30.16
CA ALA A 70 -5.15 7.21 28.70
C ALA A 70 -6.52 7.66 28.16
N SER A 71 -7.61 7.29 28.82
CA SER A 71 -8.97 7.70 28.43
C SER A 71 -9.17 9.22 28.55
N VAL A 72 -8.57 9.85 29.58
CA VAL A 72 -8.65 11.30 29.78
C VAL A 72 -7.85 12.03 28.71
N ILE A 73 -6.67 11.51 28.37
CA ILE A 73 -5.84 12.07 27.28
C ILE A 73 -6.57 11.93 25.94
N ALA A 74 -7.24 10.80 25.70
CA ALA A 74 -7.99 10.56 24.47
C ALA A 74 -9.22 11.46 24.32
N GLN A 75 -9.85 11.91 25.41
CA GLN A 75 -10.95 12.88 25.36
C GLN A 75 -10.51 14.30 24.93
N GLN A 76 -9.20 14.57 24.92
CA GLN A 76 -8.61 15.87 24.60
C GLN A 76 -7.97 15.93 23.20
N LEU A 77 -8.06 14.82 22.44
CA LEU A 77 -7.58 14.68 21.06
C LEU A 77 -8.70 14.90 20.05
#